data_AF-A0AAV0HIE5-F1
#
_entry.id   AF-A0AAV0HIE5-F1
#
_cell.length_a   1.000
_cell.length_b   1.000
_cell.length_c   1.000
_cell.angle_alpha   90.00
_cell.angle_beta   90.00
_cell.angle_gamma   90.00
#
_symmetry.space_group_name_H-M   'P 1'
#
loop_
_entity.id
_entity.type
_entity.pdbx_description
1 polymer ?
#
loop_
_entity_poly.entity_id
_entity_poly.type
_entity_poly.pdbx_seq_one_letter_code
_entity_poly.pdbx_strand_id
1 'polypeptide(L)'
;GFHNVFKVNGTEFQNCLVPSNSSLKLDSGNDIVTLLTPGRKWYICGVAKHCKQQTQKLVIQVQPPIVIVPAPAPGPSPSSSVPIQTVAPSPAHGWQRASGPSSISP
;
A
#
# COMPACT_ATOMS: atom_id res chain seq x y z
N GLY A 1 -33.97 20.10 19.93
CA GLY A 1 -33.16 19.88 21.16
C GLY A 1 -32.39 21.12 21.55
N PHE A 2 -31.61 21.07 22.65
CA PHE A 2 -30.74 22.17 23.09
C PHE A 2 -29.44 22.30 22.27
N HIS A 3 -29.11 21.27 21.48
CA HIS A 3 -27.95 21.23 20.62
C HIS A 3 -28.36 20.79 19.21
N ASN A 4 -27.48 21.07 18.27
CA ASN A 4 -27.57 20.62 16.89
C ASN A 4 -26.16 20.47 16.32
N VAL A 5 -26.07 19.87 15.14
CA VAL A 5 -24.83 19.70 14.39
C VAL A 5 -25.03 20.30 13.01
N PHE A 6 -24.15 21.22 12.63
CA PHE A 6 -23.97 21.66 11.26
C PHE A 6 -22.60 21.22 10.76
N LYS A 7 -22.57 20.62 9.58
CA LYS A 7 -21.33 20.45 8.82
C LYS A 7 -20.97 21.79 8.17
N VAL A 8 -19.74 22.22 8.35
CA VAL A 8 -19.23 23.52 7.87
C VAL A 8 -17.85 23.38 7.23
N ASN A 9 -17.35 24.44 6.60
CA ASN A 9 -15.96 24.54 6.13
C ASN A 9 -15.03 25.08 7.23
N GLY A 10 -13.71 25.12 6.97
CA GLY A 10 -12.72 25.57 7.94
C GLY A 10 -12.88 27.03 8.40
N THR A 11 -13.25 27.94 7.50
CA THR A 11 -13.47 29.36 7.81
C THR A 11 -14.71 29.54 8.68
N GLU A 12 -15.80 28.87 8.32
CA GLU A 12 -17.04 28.85 9.08
C GLU A 12 -16.84 28.23 10.46
N PHE A 13 -16.05 27.16 10.56
CA PHE A 13 -15.67 26.54 11.83
C PHE A 13 -14.86 27.47 12.72
N GLN A 14 -13.90 28.21 12.16
CA GLN A 14 -13.08 29.14 12.92
C GLN A 14 -13.92 30.28 13.49
N ASN A 15 -14.82 30.81 12.67
CA ASN A 15 -15.65 31.98 13.00
C ASN A 15 -17.00 31.63 13.64
N CYS A 16 -17.32 30.33 13.78
CA CYS A 16 -18.62 29.83 14.21
C CYS A 16 -19.78 30.37 13.37
N LEU A 17 -19.62 30.38 12.05
CA LEU A 17 -20.68 30.81 11.12
C LEU A 17 -21.68 29.68 10.94
N VAL A 18 -22.92 29.94 11.33
CA VAL A 18 -24.02 28.99 11.22
C VAL A 18 -24.62 29.11 9.81
N PRO A 19 -24.76 28.00 9.07
CA PRO A 19 -25.45 28.01 7.77
C PRO A 19 -26.87 28.57 7.90
N SER A 20 -27.28 29.43 6.97
CA SER A 20 -28.64 29.97 6.93
C SER A 20 -29.69 28.92 6.54
N ASN A 21 -29.27 27.88 5.81
CA ASN A 21 -30.14 26.79 5.41
C ASN A 21 -30.37 25.81 6.58
N SER A 22 -31.52 25.94 7.23
CA SER A 22 -31.93 25.10 8.35
C SER A 22 -32.07 23.60 7.99
N SER A 23 -32.27 23.26 6.72
CA SER A 23 -32.37 21.85 6.28
C SER A 23 -31.04 21.09 6.39
N LEU A 24 -29.92 21.78 6.58
CA LEU A 24 -28.60 21.15 6.83
C LEU A 24 -28.37 20.79 8.30
N LYS A 25 -29.29 21.18 9.17
CA LYS A 25 -29.22 20.94 10.62
C LYS A 25 -29.49 19.48 10.92
N LEU A 26 -28.66 18.89 11.77
CA LEU A 26 -28.95 17.62 12.42
C LEU A 26 -29.28 17.91 13.89
N ASP A 27 -30.45 17.50 14.36
CA ASP A 27 -30.92 17.77 15.72
C ASP A 27 -31.85 16.69 16.30
N SER A 28 -31.71 15.45 15.84
CA SER A 28 -32.46 14.30 16.36
C SER A 28 -32.05 13.94 17.80
N GLY A 29 -30.86 14.37 18.24
CA GLY A 29 -30.26 13.99 19.52
C GLY A 29 -29.40 12.73 19.44
N ASN A 30 -29.46 11.99 18.33
CA ASN A 30 -28.57 10.88 18.01
C ASN A 30 -28.25 10.88 16.50
N ASP A 31 -27.61 11.96 16.05
CA ASP A 31 -27.33 12.19 14.64
C ASP A 31 -26.12 11.35 14.17
N ILE A 32 -26.26 10.68 13.02
CA ILE A 32 -25.18 9.89 12.40
C ILE A 32 -24.58 10.67 11.24
N VAL A 33 -23.25 10.82 11.25
CA VAL A 33 -22.49 11.46 10.16
C VAL A 33 -21.51 10.45 9.57
N THR A 34 -21.71 10.11 8.29
CA THR A 34 -20.81 9.20 7.58
C THR A 34 -19.58 9.95 7.04
N LEU A 35 -18.39 9.41 7.29
CA LEU A 35 -17.10 9.99 6.89
C LEU A 35 -16.55 9.28 5.64
N LEU A 36 -17.01 9.69 4.46
CA LEU A 36 -16.73 8.97 3.21
C LEU A 36 -15.36 9.30 2.58
N THR A 37 -14.85 10.51 2.79
CA THR A 37 -13.65 11.00 2.09
C THR A 37 -12.57 11.45 3.06
N PRO A 38 -11.28 11.21 2.73
CA PRO A 38 -10.17 11.74 3.50
C PRO A 38 -10.22 13.27 3.67
N GLY A 39 -9.44 13.77 4.62
CA GLY A 39 -9.32 15.18 4.95
C GLY A 39 -10.18 15.63 6.12
N ARG A 40 -10.05 16.92 6.46
CA ARG A 40 -10.75 17.55 7.59
C ARG A 40 -12.25 17.65 7.33
N LYS A 41 -13.04 17.26 8.31
CA LYS A 41 -14.48 17.50 8.39
C LYS A 41 -14.75 18.34 9.63
N TRP A 42 -15.45 19.45 9.47
CA TRP A 42 -15.70 20.40 10.56
C TRP A 42 -17.18 20.44 10.89
N TYR A 43 -17.46 20.51 12.19
CA TYR A 43 -18.81 20.49 12.74
C TYR A 43 -18.93 21.52 13.87
N ILE A 44 -20.07 22.18 13.95
CA ILE A 44 -20.38 23.17 15.00
C ILE A 44 -21.78 22.94 15.55
N CYS A 45 -22.02 23.37 16.78
CA CYS A 45 -23.37 23.66 17.23
C CYS A 45 -23.72 25.13 16.94
N GLY A 46 -24.82 25.33 16.21
CA GLY A 46 -25.32 26.66 15.83
C GLY A 46 -26.21 27.33 16.86
N VAL A 47 -26.40 26.74 18.05
CA VAL A 47 -27.23 27.33 19.11
C VAL A 47 -26.46 28.44 19.82
N ALA A 48 -26.93 29.68 19.68
CA ALA A 48 -26.47 30.86 20.39
C ALA A 48 -24.93 30.94 20.57
N LYS A 49 -24.45 30.68 21.78
CA LYS A 49 -23.04 30.84 22.19
C LYS A 49 -22.28 29.51 22.25
N HIS A 50 -22.91 28.40 21.91
CA HIS A 50 -22.36 27.06 22.08
C HIS A 50 -21.05 26.88 21.30
N CYS A 51 -21.00 27.26 20.02
CA CYS A 51 -19.74 27.16 19.26
C CYS A 51 -18.66 28.14 19.75
N LYS A 52 -18.98 29.44 19.87
CA LYS A 52 -17.96 30.50 20.03
C LYS A 52 -17.45 30.65 21.45
N GLN A 53 -18.31 30.46 22.46
CA GLN A 53 -17.96 30.71 23.87
C GLN A 53 -17.82 29.40 24.66
N GLN A 54 -18.61 28.38 24.32
CA GLN A 54 -18.56 27.09 25.01
C GLN A 54 -17.79 26.03 24.23
N THR A 55 -17.18 26.40 23.09
CA THR A 55 -16.34 25.52 22.27
C THR A 55 -17.01 24.22 21.82
N GLN A 56 -18.34 24.23 21.66
CA GLN A 56 -19.09 23.08 21.12
C GLN A 56 -18.91 23.01 19.60
N LYS A 57 -17.73 22.54 19.20
CA LYS A 57 -17.32 22.33 17.82
C LYS A 57 -16.30 21.20 17.73
N LEU A 58 -16.33 20.45 16.63
CA LEU A 58 -15.49 19.28 16.41
C LEU A 58 -14.85 19.35 15.02
N VAL A 59 -13.56 19.02 14.94
CA VAL A 59 -12.88 18.72 13.68
C VAL A 59 -12.41 17.27 13.68
N ILE A 60 -12.67 16.57 12.59
CA ILE A 60 -12.25 15.18 12.40
C ILE A 60 -11.29 15.14 11.21
N GLN A 61 -10.08 14.62 11.42
CA GLN A 61 -9.13 14.33 10.34
C GLN A 61 -9.36 12.89 9.85
N VAL A 62 -10.01 12.74 8.70
CA VAL A 62 -10.21 11.43 8.07
C VAL A 62 -8.93 11.06 7.31
N GLN A 63 -8.31 9.94 7.68
CA GLN A 63 -7.10 9.45 7.01
C GLN A 63 -7.48 8.71 5.72
N PRO A 64 -6.60 8.70 4.70
CA PRO A 64 -6.79 7.82 3.55
C PRO A 64 -6.82 6.35 3.99
N PRO A 65 -7.57 5.49 3.28
CA PRO A 65 -7.55 4.06 3.56
C PRO A 65 -6.14 3.52 3.34
N ILE A 66 -5.72 2.60 4.22
CA ILE A 66 -4.46 1.90 4.06
C ILE A 66 -4.65 0.90 2.92
N VAL A 67 -3.97 1.13 1.80
CA VAL A 67 -3.95 0.21 0.66
C VAL A 67 -2.76 -0.71 0.82
N ILE A 68 -3.00 -1.98 1.11
CA ILE A 68 -1.96 -3.01 1.08
C ILE A 68 -1.84 -3.46 -0.37
N VAL A 69 -0.75 -3.09 -1.03
CA VAL A 69 -0.44 -3.58 -2.37
C VAL A 69 0.23 -4.96 -2.26
N PRO A 70 -0.17 -5.96 -3.08
CA PRO A 70 0.55 -7.23 -3.15
C PRO A 70 2.00 -7.01 -3.59
N ALA A 71 2.91 -7.83 -3.05
CA ALA A 71 4.30 -7.81 -3.50
C ALA A 71 4.38 -8.15 -5.00
N PRO A 72 5.27 -7.50 -5.77
CA PRO A 72 5.50 -7.87 -7.16
C PRO A 72 5.98 -9.32 -7.24
N ALA A 73 5.54 -10.04 -8.28
CA ALA A 73 5.94 -11.42 -8.50
C ALA A 73 7.47 -11.54 -8.67
N PRO A 74 8.10 -12.64 -8.23
CA PRO A 74 9.51 -12.89 -8.49
C PRO A 74 9.80 -12.84 -10.00
N GLY A 75 10.86 -12.15 -10.39
CA GLY A 75 11.31 -12.11 -11.78
C GLY A 75 11.78 -13.49 -12.29
N PRO A 76 11.81 -13.71 -13.62
CA PRO A 76 12.29 -14.97 -14.19
C PRO A 76 13.76 -15.22 -13.80
N SER A 77 14.04 -16.44 -13.34
CA SER A 77 15.40 -16.86 -12.99
C SER A 77 16.25 -16.96 -14.26
N PRO A 78 17.50 -16.45 -14.28
CA PRO A 78 18.37 -16.61 -15.44
C PRO A 78 18.69 -18.09 -15.66
N SER A 79 18.40 -18.59 -16.86
CA SER A 79 18.77 -19.95 -17.26
C SER A 79 20.27 -19.99 -17.55
N SER A 80 21.04 -20.71 -16.73
CA SER A 80 22.47 -20.90 -16.97
C SER A 80 22.67 -21.81 -18.18
N SER A 81 23.12 -21.25 -19.31
CA SER A 81 23.58 -22.04 -20.45
C SER A 81 24.90 -22.73 -20.09
N VAL A 82 24.87 -24.06 -20.01
CA VAL A 82 26.07 -24.87 -19.85
C VAL A 82 26.89 -24.76 -21.15
N PRO A 83 28.18 -24.36 -21.11
CA PRO A 83 29.02 -24.40 -22.30
C PRO A 83 29.33 -25.87 -22.65
N ILE A 84 29.01 -26.26 -23.90
CA ILE A 84 29.45 -27.53 -24.48
C ILE A 84 30.98 -27.48 -24.55
N GLN A 85 31.65 -28.35 -23.80
CA GLN A 85 33.08 -28.60 -23.97
C GLN A 85 33.29 -29.49 -25.18
N THR A 86 33.87 -28.92 -26.25
CA THR A 86 34.36 -29.68 -27.40
C THR A 86 35.58 -30.49 -26.99
N VAL A 87 35.47 -31.82 -27.00
CA VAL A 87 36.60 -32.73 -26.79
C VAL A 87 37.57 -32.60 -27.98
N ALA A 88 38.82 -32.24 -27.71
CA ALA A 88 39.89 -32.17 -28.71
C ALA A 88 40.34 -33.60 -29.13
N PRO A 89 40.66 -33.85 -30.41
CA PRO A 89 41.19 -35.15 -30.84
C PRO A 89 42.65 -35.34 -30.37
N SER A 90 42.96 -36.52 -29.82
CA SER A 90 44.31 -36.90 -29.38
C SER A 90 45.29 -37.05 -30.55
N PRO A 91 46.58 -36.70 -30.38
CA PRO A 91 47.60 -36.91 -31.41
C PRO A 91 48.11 -38.35 -31.40
N ALA A 92 48.04 -38.99 -32.56
CA ALA A 92 48.61 -40.31 -32.81
C ALA A 92 50.15 -40.27 -32.72
N HIS A 93 50.73 -41.08 -31.83
CA HIS A 93 52.16 -41.36 -31.80
C HIS A 93 52.37 -42.86 -32.02
N GLY A 94 52.72 -43.22 -33.25
CA GLY A 94 53.15 -44.57 -33.61
C GLY A 94 54.67 -44.70 -33.47
N TRP A 95 55.13 -45.67 -32.67
CA TRP A 95 56.50 -46.16 -32.71
C TRP A 95 56.54 -47.69 -32.66
N GLN A 96 56.89 -48.24 -33.83
CA GLN A 96 57.73 -49.41 -34.10
C GLN A 96 57.55 -50.72 -33.32
N ARG A 97 56.99 -51.69 -34.06
CA ARG A 97 57.32 -53.12 -34.17
C ARG A 97 58.67 -53.54 -33.56
N ALA A 98 58.67 -54.57 -32.69
CA ALA A 98 59.28 -55.89 -32.98
C ALA A 98 59.22 -56.88 -31.79
N SER A 99 58.94 -58.14 -32.15
CA SER A 99 59.39 -59.41 -31.52
C SER A 99 58.69 -59.91 -30.24
N GLY A 100 57.84 -60.94 -30.40
CA GLY A 100 57.50 -61.91 -29.34
C GLY A 100 58.66 -62.90 -29.07
N PRO A 101 58.42 -64.14 -28.59
CA PRO A 101 57.17 -64.79 -28.21
C PRO A 101 57.19 -65.40 -26.79
N SER A 102 56.06 -66.03 -26.47
CA SER A 102 55.72 -66.85 -25.30
C SER A 102 56.76 -67.92 -24.91
N SER A 103 56.90 -68.15 -23.60
CA SER A 103 57.23 -69.46 -23.03
C SER A 103 56.44 -69.70 -21.72
N ILE A 104 55.48 -70.63 -21.85
CA ILE A 104 54.82 -71.60 -20.93
C ILE A 104 55.45 -71.71 -19.51
N SER A 105 54.72 -71.44 -18.40
CA SER A 105 53.88 -72.34 -17.54
C SER A 105 54.59 -73.57 -16.93
N PRO A 106 54.18 -74.12 -15.77
CA PRO A 106 53.05 -73.79 -14.88
C PRO A 106 53.41 -72.94 -13.65
#